data_AF-A0A151F4B3-F1
#
_entry.id   AF-A0A151F4B3-F1
#
_cell.length_a   1.000
_cell.length_b   1.000
_cell.length_c   1.000
_cell.angle_alpha   90.00
_cell.angle_beta   90.00
_cell.angle_gamma   90.00
#
_symmetry.space_group_name_H-M   'P 1'
#
loop_
_entity.id
_entity.type
_entity.pdbx_description
1 polymer ?
#
loop_
_entity_poly.entity_id
_entity_poly.type
_entity_poly.pdbx_seq_one_letter_code
_entity_poly.pdbx_strand_id
1 'polypeptide(L)'
;MIEVNPELCTGCGACEMACSFYREEEVFTTMRSSIILHRDEKKNYYGIMLKRQEDVVLGRPEGVEVMKEGETSDTGGGGKPILLREPCDNCKHAFCVRFCPTGCLKEVE
;
A
#
# COMPACT_ATOMS: atom_id res chain seq x y z
N MET A 1 6.12 12.68 -0.29
CA MET A 1 6.18 11.25 0.09
C MET A 1 4.86 10.85 0.77
N ILE A 2 4.52 9.56 0.86
CA ILE A 2 3.34 9.09 1.61
C ILE A 2 3.76 8.47 2.95
N GLU A 3 3.19 8.99 4.04
CA GLU A 3 3.24 8.41 5.39
C GLU A 3 2.03 7.47 5.59
N VAL A 4 2.25 6.35 6.30
CA VAL A 4 1.24 5.34 6.60
C VAL A 4 1.00 5.29 8.11
N ASN A 5 -0.24 5.52 8.53
CA ASN A 5 -0.75 5.47 9.92
C ASN A 5 -1.69 4.26 10.05
N PRO A 6 -1.15 3.04 10.23
CA PRO A 6 -1.89 1.79 10.05
C PRO A 6 -2.98 1.53 11.09
N GLU A 7 -2.91 2.15 12.26
CA GLU A 7 -3.93 2.09 13.32
C GLU A 7 -5.27 2.69 12.88
N LEU A 8 -5.27 3.57 11.88
CA LEU A 8 -6.46 4.15 11.27
C LEU A 8 -7.01 3.29 10.12
N CYS A 9 -6.33 2.22 9.72
CA CYS A 9 -6.72 1.40 8.58
C CYS A 9 -7.92 0.51 8.90
N THR A 10 -8.97 0.57 8.06
CA THR A 10 -10.16 -0.28 8.16
C THR A 10 -10.19 -1.41 7.12
N GLY A 11 -9.14 -1.54 6.31
CA GLY A 11 -9.06 -2.58 5.28
C GLY A 11 -10.03 -2.41 4.11
N CYS A 12 -10.49 -1.18 3.84
CA CYS A 12 -11.52 -0.91 2.81
C CYS A 12 -11.03 -1.08 1.36
N GLY A 13 -9.72 -1.04 1.11
CA GLY A 13 -9.14 -1.17 -0.24
C GLY A 13 -9.29 0.05 -1.15
N ALA A 14 -9.87 1.16 -0.67
CA ALA A 14 -10.07 2.37 -1.45
C ALA A 14 -8.76 2.96 -1.99
N CYS A 15 -7.67 2.90 -1.21
CA CYS A 15 -6.38 3.43 -1.62
C CYS A 15 -5.76 2.66 -2.80
N GLU A 16 -5.92 1.33 -2.83
CA GLU A 16 -5.44 0.48 -3.94
C GLU A 16 -6.23 0.75 -5.22
N MET A 17 -7.56 0.85 -5.12
CA MET A 17 -8.40 1.22 -6.26
C MET A 17 -8.09 2.62 -6.78
N ALA A 18 -7.93 3.60 -5.89
CA ALA A 18 -7.66 4.98 -6.26
C ALA A 18 -6.28 5.17 -6.90
N CYS A 19 -5.25 4.46 -6.43
CA CYS A 19 -3.92 4.49 -7.03
C CYS A 19 -3.92 3.84 -8.42
N SER A 20 -4.59 2.70 -8.58
CA SER A 20 -4.79 2.06 -9.88
C SER A 20 -5.51 2.99 -10.87
N PHE A 21 -6.64 3.58 -10.44
CA PHE A 21 -7.44 4.48 -11.28
C PHE A 21 -6.70 5.74 -11.72
N TYR A 22 -5.80 6.26 -10.88
CA TYR A 22 -4.96 7.41 -11.26
C TYR A 22 -3.87 7.02 -12.28
N ARG A 23 -3.32 5.82 -12.17
CA ARG A 23 -2.21 5.36 -13.02
C ARG A 23 -2.64 4.90 -14.41
N GLU A 24 -3.88 4.45 -14.57
CA GLU A 24 -4.41 4.05 -15.87
C GLU A 24 -5.75 4.70 -16.18
N GLU A 25 -5.78 5.39 -17.32
CA GLU A 25 -6.97 6.08 -17.83
C GLU A 25 -7.88 5.17 -18.66
N GLU A 26 -7.38 4.01 -19.13
CA GLU A 26 -8.08 3.16 -20.10
C GLU A 26 -8.54 1.81 -19.53
N VAL A 27 -7.81 1.20 -18.58
CA VAL A 27 -8.15 -0.12 -18.02
C VAL A 27 -8.08 -0.11 -16.49
N PHE A 28 -9.20 -0.48 -15.86
CA PHE A 28 -9.24 -0.61 -14.41
C PHE A 28 -8.62 -1.95 -13.95
N THR A 29 -7.39 -1.89 -13.43
CA THR A 29 -6.68 -3.06 -12.88
C THR A 29 -5.85 -2.73 -11.65
N THR A 30 -6.05 -3.48 -10.56
CA THR A 30 -5.32 -3.26 -9.30
C THR A 30 -3.82 -3.50 -9.43
N MET A 31 -3.35 -4.25 -10.43
CA MET A 31 -1.92 -4.55 -10.63
C MET A 31 -1.05 -3.32 -10.89
N ARG A 32 -1.65 -2.21 -11.31
CA ARG A 32 -0.95 -0.94 -11.54
C ARG A 32 -0.76 -0.14 -10.26
N SER A 33 -1.49 -0.46 -9.19
CA SER A 33 -1.40 0.28 -7.93
C SER A 33 -0.11 -0.04 -7.17
N SER A 34 0.66 0.98 -6.78
CA SER A 34 1.83 0.82 -5.90
C SER A 34 1.48 0.57 -4.43
N ILE A 35 0.20 0.55 -4.09
CA ILE A 35 -0.32 0.25 -2.76
C ILE A 35 -1.28 -0.93 -2.81
N ILE A 36 -1.12 -1.89 -1.89
CA ILE A 36 -2.04 -3.03 -1.74
C ILE A 36 -2.69 -3.04 -0.38
N LEU A 37 -3.96 -3.44 -0.36
CA LEU A 37 -4.53 -4.03 0.84
C LEU A 37 -3.93 -5.42 1.03
N HIS A 38 -3.05 -5.55 2.01
CA HIS A 38 -2.51 -6.84 2.38
C HIS A 38 -3.46 -7.54 3.35
N ARG A 39 -3.75 -8.81 3.10
CA ARG A 39 -4.56 -9.67 3.97
C ARG A 39 -3.80 -10.97 4.20
N ASP A 40 -3.72 -11.39 5.46
CA ASP A 40 -3.27 -12.71 5.87
C ASP A 40 -4.42 -13.39 6.61
N GLU A 41 -5.17 -14.22 5.89
CA GLU A 41 -6.34 -14.92 6.43
C GLU A 41 -5.96 -15.90 7.54
N LYS A 42 -4.76 -16.50 7.48
CA LYS A 42 -4.31 -17.44 8.51
C LYS A 42 -4.07 -16.75 9.84
N LYS A 43 -3.62 -15.50 9.79
CA LYS A 43 -3.43 -14.65 10.97
C LYS A 43 -4.66 -13.79 11.28
N ASN A 44 -5.76 -13.95 10.54
CA ASN A 44 -6.96 -13.11 10.58
C ASN A 44 -6.62 -11.60 10.61
N TYR A 45 -5.72 -11.22 9.71
CA TYR A 45 -5.01 -9.96 9.77
C TYR A 45 -5.11 -9.22 8.43
N TYR A 46 -5.18 -7.89 8.48
CA TYR A 46 -5.05 -7.04 7.30
C TYR A 46 -4.15 -5.84 7.60
N GLY A 47 -3.54 -5.29 6.57
CA GLY A 47 -2.68 -4.12 6.63
C GLY A 47 -2.51 -3.47 5.27
N ILE A 48 -1.55 -2.57 5.15
CA ILE A 48 -1.24 -1.87 3.90
C ILE A 48 0.21 -2.15 3.53
N MET A 49 0.46 -2.46 2.26
CA MET A 49 1.82 -2.39 1.73
C MET A 49 1.92 -1.30 0.67
N LEU A 50 2.93 -0.44 0.77
CA LEU A 50 3.25 0.60 -0.21
C LEU A 50 4.65 0.34 -0.75
N LYS A 51 4.76 0.09 -2.05
CA LYS A 51 6.05 -0.04 -2.73
C LYS A 51 6.61 1.35 -3.04
N ARG A 52 7.81 1.64 -2.51
CA ARG A 52 8.61 2.82 -2.85
C ARG A 52 9.75 2.41 -3.79
N GLN A 53 10.57 3.36 -4.20
CA GLN A 53 11.67 3.11 -5.14
C GLN A 53 12.73 2.14 -4.58
N GLU A 54 12.98 2.17 -3.27
CA GLU A 54 14.06 1.39 -2.64
C GLU A 54 13.55 0.34 -1.65
N ASP A 55 12.31 0.48 -1.18
CA ASP A 55 11.75 -0.31 -0.09
C ASP A 55 10.25 -0.57 -0.25
N VAL A 56 9.74 -1.47 0.58
CA VAL A 56 8.32 -1.73 0.77
C VAL A 56 7.97 -1.39 2.20
N VAL A 57 7.06 -0.44 2.36
CA VAL A 57 6.45 -0.11 3.65
C VAL A 57 5.31 -1.08 3.91
N LEU A 58 5.31 -1.72 5.08
CA LEU A 58 4.24 -2.55 5.59
C LEU A 58 3.66 -1.91 6.85
N GLY A 59 2.45 -1.39 6.74
CA GLY A 59 1.68 -0.88 7.87
C GLY A 59 0.82 -1.98 8.49
N ARG A 60 1.02 -2.23 9.79
CA ARG A 60 0.21 -3.11 10.65
C ARG A 60 -0.31 -2.34 11.87
N PRO A 61 -1.37 -2.81 12.57
CA PRO A 61 -1.81 -2.19 13.82
C PRO A 61 -0.69 -2.09 14.87
N GLU A 62 0.30 -2.99 14.84
CA GLU A 62 1.47 -2.95 15.72
C GLU A 62 2.49 -1.86 15.35
N GLY A 63 2.42 -1.32 14.13
CA GLY A 63 3.29 -0.26 13.64
C GLY A 63 3.68 -0.41 12.16
N VAL A 64 4.65 0.40 11.76
CA VAL A 64 5.17 0.44 10.40
C VAL A 64 6.51 -0.30 10.33
N GLU A 65 6.61 -1.25 9.42
CA GLU A 65 7.83 -1.99 9.09
C GLU A 65 8.29 -1.57 7.68
N VAL A 66 9.59 -1.34 7.48
CA VAL A 66 10.17 -1.01 6.18
C VAL A 66 11.11 -2.14 5.77
N MET A 67 10.83 -2.78 4.64
CA MET A 67 11.58 -3.93 4.14
C MET A 67 12.31 -3.55 2.86
N LYS A 68 13.59 -3.89 2.73
CA LYS A 68 14.30 -3.70 1.46
C LYS A 68 13.88 -4.77 0.45
N GLU A 69 13.85 -4.40 -0.83
CA GLU A 69 13.62 -5.38 -1.90
C GLU A 69 14.69 -6.48 -1.85
N GLY A 70 14.28 -7.73 -1.64
CA GLY A 70 15.16 -8.90 -1.55
C GLY A 70 15.40 -9.44 -0.14
N GLU A 71 14.97 -8.73 0.91
CA GLU A 71 14.95 -9.28 2.27
C GLU A 71 13.69 -10.16 2.45
N THR A 72 13.91 -11.46 2.69
CA THR A 72 12.82 -12.37 3.08
C THR A 72 12.37 -12.05 4.50
N SER A 73 11.21 -11.42 4.62
CA SER A 73 10.47 -11.35 5.88
C SER A 73 9.60 -12.60 6.06
N ASP A 74 9.47 -13.07 7.30
CA ASP A 74 8.64 -14.22 7.72
C ASP A 74 7.12 -13.98 7.53
N THR A 75 6.73 -12.89 6.88
CA THR A 75 5.37 -12.67 6.41
C THR A 75 5.04 -13.62 5.27
N GLY A 76 4.57 -14.80 5.65
CA GLY A 76 4.17 -15.87 4.75
C GLY A 76 3.39 -15.38 3.53
N GLY A 77 3.94 -15.65 2.34
CA GLY A 77 3.24 -15.71 1.06
C GLY A 77 2.57 -14.44 0.49
N GLY A 78 2.01 -13.57 1.32
CA GLY A 78 1.13 -12.47 0.92
C GLY A 78 1.83 -11.17 0.51
N GLY A 79 3.15 -11.07 0.70
CA GLY A 79 3.97 -9.94 0.21
C GLY A 79 4.46 -10.09 -1.24
N LYS A 80 4.20 -11.22 -1.90
CA LYS A 80 4.67 -11.46 -3.27
C LYS A 80 4.01 -10.58 -4.34
N PRO A 81 2.70 -10.25 -4.27
CA PRO A 81 2.06 -9.47 -5.34
C PRO A 81 2.59 -8.04 -5.44
N ILE A 82 2.96 -7.40 -4.32
CA ILE A 82 3.40 -6.00 -4.32
C ILE A 82 4.77 -5.82 -4.99
N LEU A 83 5.66 -6.83 -4.91
CA LEU A 83 6.99 -6.78 -5.51
C LEU A 83 6.95 -6.69 -7.04
N LEU A 84 5.90 -7.24 -7.67
CA LEU A 84 5.72 -7.19 -9.12
C LEU A 84 5.13 -5.87 -9.62
N ARG A 85 4.66 -4.99 -8.73
CA ARG A 85 4.04 -3.73 -9.10
C ARG A 85 5.08 -2.64 -9.26
N GLU A 86 4.70 -1.59 -9.98
CA GLU A 86 5.54 -0.40 -10.11
C GLU A 86 5.65 0.34 -8.76
N PRO A 87 6.83 0.90 -8.44
CA PRO A 87 7.00 1.73 -7.26
C PRO A 87 6.16 3.01 -7.32
N CYS A 88 5.87 3.59 -6.16
CA CYS A 88 5.11 4.82 -6.02
C CYS A 88 5.78 5.99 -6.78
N ASP A 89 4.98 6.78 -7.48
CA ASP A 89 5.46 7.96 -8.23
C ASP A 89 5.56 9.23 -7.38
N ASN A 90 5.23 9.16 -6.08
CA ASN A 90 5.12 10.32 -5.20
C ASN A 90 4.23 11.44 -5.79
N CYS A 91 3.03 11.06 -6.26
CA CYS A 91 2.06 11.99 -6.84
C CYS A 91 1.77 13.18 -5.90
N LYS A 92 1.58 14.38 -6.47
CA LYS A 92 0.99 15.52 -5.77
C LYS A 92 -0.53 15.39 -5.75
N HIS A 93 -1.18 15.67 -4.62
CA HIS A 93 -2.63 15.48 -4.47
C HIS A 93 -3.06 14.04 -4.76
N ALA A 94 -2.29 13.08 -4.23
CA ALA A 94 -2.39 11.65 -4.45
C ALA A 94 -3.82 11.15 -4.15
N PHE A 95 -4.41 10.47 -5.14
CA PHE A 95 -5.78 9.98 -5.03
C PHE A 95 -5.92 8.95 -3.90
N CYS A 96 -4.91 8.11 -3.68
CA CYS A 96 -4.90 7.15 -2.58
C CYS A 96 -5.03 7.80 -1.20
N VAL A 97 -4.48 9.01 -1.01
CA VAL A 97 -4.63 9.80 0.21
C VAL A 97 -6.01 10.42 0.28
N ARG A 98 -6.47 11.08 -0.79
CA ARG A 98 -7.78 11.78 -0.83
C ARG A 98 -8.99 10.84 -0.68
N PHE A 99 -8.88 9.62 -1.18
CA PHE A 99 -9.95 8.61 -1.08
C PHE A 99 -9.91 7.82 0.22
N CYS A 100 -8.85 7.95 1.03
CA CYS A 100 -8.76 7.25 2.30
C CYS A 100 -9.82 7.81 3.27
N PRO A 101 -10.82 7.02 3.70
CA PRO A 101 -11.91 7.55 4.52
C PRO A 101 -11.50 7.84 5.96
N THR A 102 -10.34 7.34 6.40
CA THR A 102 -9.89 7.41 7.80
C THR A 102 -8.64 8.26 8.00
N GLY A 103 -8.00 8.73 6.92
CA GLY A 103 -6.73 9.45 7.03
C GLY A 103 -5.53 8.56 7.37
N CYS A 104 -5.63 7.25 7.13
CA CYS A 104 -4.53 6.30 7.26
C CYS A 104 -3.30 6.67 6.39
N LEU A 105 -3.52 7.32 5.25
CA LEU A 105 -2.44 7.77 4.37
C LEU A 105 -2.37 9.29 4.42
N LYS A 106 -1.15 9.85 4.50
CA LYS A 106 -0.91 11.29 4.46
C LYS A 106 0.18 11.64 3.45
N GLU A 107 -0.04 12.72 2.71
CA GLU A 107 1.04 13.36 1.96
C GLU A 107 1.91 14.13 2.93
N VAL A 108 3.21 13.86 2.90
CA VAL A 108 4.25 14.61 3.60
C VAL A 108 5.19 15.23 2.57
N GLU A 109 5.67 16.45 2.86
CA GLU A 109 6.60 17.18 2.00
C GLU A 109 7.92 16.42 1.80
#